data_AF-A0A0C2GJN2-F1
#
_entry.id   AF-A0A0C2GJN2-F1
#
_cell.length_a   1.000
_cell.length_b   1.000
_cell.length_c   1.000
_cell.angle_alpha   90.00
_cell.angle_beta   90.00
_cell.angle_gamma   90.00
#
_symmetry.space_group_name_H-M   'P 1'
#
loop_
_entity.id
_entity.type
_entity.pdbx_description
1 polymer ?
#
loop_
_entity_poly.entity_id
_entity_poly.type
_entity_poly.pdbx_seq_one_letter_code
_entity_poly.pdbx_strand_id
1 'polypeptide(L)'
;MLSYVSYNMDTINGAGRKEDDTIAKRYLRMMFYTFYQPYLFSLIVLYADFERQMAARTTKQRDWKHCVFFAMRIALWWTVMEVALHFLYYEAILRNIGYANTLPKDQLFSLSLTIGIFFHLKYVIIFGLPATFAKLDNMEPQPGPICISRVMLFSKVWREFDRGLYQFFKNYIFVPICEPTFSMGRKVTGVMVSYSFVLLWHGFYHHNIVWIVLNIIALLLEMSAKSLYAMESFRNWRERTISDVNFRRILAPLHIVPFAFGLYSNIYFLGGSEVGGLFVKKFWEEETVPIR
;
A
#
# COMPACT_ATOMS: atom_id res chain seq x y z
N MET A 1 15.27 -8.32 5.84
CA MET A 1 14.80 -9.58 5.19
C MET A 1 14.51 -9.37 3.70
N LEU A 2 13.61 -8.45 3.30
CA LEU A 2 13.26 -8.25 1.88
C LEU A 2 14.45 -7.85 0.99
N SER A 3 15.34 -6.98 1.48
CA SER A 3 16.57 -6.60 0.77
C SER A 3 17.45 -7.83 0.49
N TYR A 4 17.60 -8.72 1.47
CA TYR A 4 18.35 -9.97 1.28
C TYR A 4 17.72 -10.86 0.19
N VAL A 5 16.40 -11.04 0.20
CA VAL A 5 15.71 -11.80 -0.85
C VAL A 5 15.93 -11.16 -2.22
N SER A 6 15.76 -9.84 -2.31
CA SER A 6 15.98 -9.08 -3.55
C SER A 6 17.41 -9.25 -4.09
N TYR A 7 18.43 -9.15 -3.23
CA TYR A 7 19.83 -9.36 -3.63
C TYR A 7 20.04 -10.75 -4.24
N ASN A 8 19.55 -11.80 -3.57
CA ASN A 8 19.73 -13.17 -4.04
C ASN A 8 19.01 -13.42 -5.36
N MET A 9 17.75 -12.98 -5.46
CA MET A 9 16.95 -13.13 -6.69
C MET A 9 17.60 -12.40 -7.88
N ASP A 10 18.00 -11.15 -7.69
CA ASP A 10 18.61 -10.35 -8.75
C ASP A 10 19.98 -10.89 -9.16
N THR A 11 20.79 -11.37 -8.21
CA THR A 11 22.09 -11.98 -8.50
C THR A 11 21.95 -13.28 -9.27
N ILE A 12 21.00 -14.14 -8.91
CA ILE A 12 20.68 -15.38 -9.64
C ILE A 12 20.24 -15.06 -11.08
N ASN A 13 19.47 -13.99 -11.25
CA ASN A 13 18.99 -13.53 -12.56
C ASN A 13 20.02 -12.71 -13.36
N GLY A 14 21.28 -12.65 -12.90
CA GLY A 14 22.38 -12.03 -13.65
C GLY A 14 22.51 -10.51 -13.50
N ALA A 15 21.77 -9.88 -12.58
CA ALA A 15 21.91 -8.45 -12.26
C ALA A 15 23.03 -8.16 -11.23
N GLY A 16 23.80 -9.18 -10.84
CA GLY A 16 24.99 -9.02 -9.99
C GLY A 16 26.10 -8.21 -10.66
N ARG A 17 26.92 -7.50 -9.88
CA ARG A 17 28.08 -6.78 -10.42
C ARG A 17 29.15 -7.78 -10.85
N LYS A 18 29.72 -7.58 -12.03
CA LYS A 18 30.83 -8.40 -12.55
C LYS A 18 32.10 -8.30 -11.68
N GLU A 19 32.27 -7.18 -10.98
CA GLU A 19 33.40 -6.90 -10.08
C GLU A 19 33.36 -7.74 -8.79
N ASP A 20 32.19 -8.25 -8.43
CA ASP A 20 31.98 -9.11 -7.25
C ASP A 20 32.26 -10.58 -7.64
N ASP A 21 33.51 -10.83 -8.04
CA ASP A 21 34.03 -12.11 -8.55
C ASP A 21 34.29 -13.16 -7.46
N THR A 22 34.43 -12.73 -6.20
CA THR A 22 34.66 -13.61 -5.04
C THR A 22 33.45 -13.64 -4.10
N ILE A 23 33.32 -14.72 -3.32
CA ILE A 23 32.28 -14.86 -2.30
C ILE A 23 32.35 -13.71 -1.29
N ALA A 24 33.56 -13.32 -0.87
CA ALA A 24 33.76 -12.23 0.08
C ALA A 24 33.26 -10.88 -0.47
N LYS A 25 33.58 -10.54 -1.72
CA LYS A 25 33.08 -9.30 -2.36
C LYS A 25 31.56 -9.29 -2.49
N ARG A 26 30.96 -10.41 -2.93
CA ARG A 26 29.50 -10.57 -3.00
C ARG A 26 28.84 -10.38 -1.64
N TYR A 27 29.40 -11.00 -0.60
CA TYR A 27 28.89 -10.86 0.76
C TYR A 27 28.98 -9.42 1.26
N LEU A 28 30.13 -8.77 1.07
CA LEU A 28 30.32 -7.36 1.43
C LEU A 28 29.35 -6.44 0.68
N ARG A 29 29.11 -6.69 -0.62
CA ARG A 29 28.15 -5.91 -1.41
C ARG A 29 26.72 -6.11 -0.93
N MET A 30 26.33 -7.35 -0.64
CA MET A 30 25.04 -7.68 -0.06
C MET A 30 24.83 -6.98 1.29
N MET A 31 25.85 -6.98 2.15
CA MET A 31 25.82 -6.27 3.43
C MET A 31 25.67 -4.76 3.23
N PHE A 32 26.46 -4.17 2.32
CA PHE A 32 26.36 -2.75 2.01
C PHE A 32 24.97 -2.35 1.51
N TYR A 33 24.37 -3.13 0.61
CA TYR A 33 23.00 -2.90 0.14
C TYR A 33 21.97 -3.09 1.27
N THR A 34 22.08 -4.17 2.04
CA THR A 34 21.12 -4.49 3.11
C THR A 34 21.15 -3.45 4.24
N PHE A 35 22.33 -2.93 4.56
CA PHE A 35 22.57 -1.98 5.64
C PHE A 35 22.78 -0.55 5.15
N TYR A 36 22.37 -0.22 3.93
CA TYR A 36 22.38 1.16 3.46
C TYR A 36 21.40 1.99 4.29
N GLN A 37 21.94 2.83 5.17
CA GLN A 37 21.22 3.46 6.28
C GLN A 37 19.93 4.19 5.87
N PRO A 38 19.89 4.98 4.78
CA PRO A 38 18.65 5.63 4.35
C PRO A 38 17.54 4.67 3.91
N TYR A 39 17.84 3.42 3.53
CA TYR A 39 16.82 2.45 3.10
C TYR A 39 16.52 1.37 4.14
N LEU A 40 17.44 1.14 5.09
CA LEU A 40 17.39 0.05 6.05
C LEU A 40 16.05 -0.11 6.79
N PHE A 41 15.44 1.00 7.23
CA PHE A 41 14.33 0.94 8.18
C PHE A 41 12.95 0.79 7.54
N SER A 42 12.66 1.51 6.46
CA SER A 42 11.27 1.64 5.97
C SER A 42 11.13 1.75 4.45
N LEU A 43 12.21 1.95 3.70
CA LEU A 43 12.15 2.11 2.25
C LEU A 43 12.62 0.82 1.59
N ILE A 44 11.71 0.14 0.90
CA ILE A 44 12.05 -1.03 0.10
C ILE A 44 12.52 -0.54 -1.27
N VAL A 45 13.79 -0.78 -1.58
CA VAL A 45 14.39 -0.53 -2.89
C VAL A 45 15.00 -1.85 -3.34
N LEU A 46 14.71 -2.28 -4.57
CA LEU A 46 15.23 -3.54 -5.10
C LEU A 46 16.73 -3.43 -5.40
N TYR A 47 17.45 -4.54 -5.39
CA TYR A 47 18.90 -4.54 -5.56
C TYR A 47 19.32 -3.95 -6.91
N ALA A 48 18.68 -4.36 -8.01
CA ALA A 48 18.94 -3.79 -9.32
C ALA A 48 18.74 -2.26 -9.38
N ASP A 49 17.70 -1.75 -8.69
CA ASP A 49 17.44 -0.32 -8.60
C ASP A 49 18.49 0.40 -7.75
N PHE A 50 18.89 -0.19 -6.62
CA PHE A 50 19.94 0.32 -5.76
C PHE A 50 21.27 0.44 -6.48
N GLU A 51 21.69 -0.61 -7.21
CA GLU A 51 22.94 -0.61 -7.97
C GLU A 51 22.93 0.46 -9.07
N ARG A 52 21.83 0.57 -9.81
CA ARG A 52 21.65 1.62 -10.81
C ARG A 52 21.77 3.02 -10.19
N GLN A 53 21.14 3.25 -9.05
CA GLN A 53 21.21 4.53 -8.34
C GLN A 53 22.64 4.81 -7.85
N MET A 54 23.32 3.82 -7.28
CA MET A 54 24.67 3.96 -6.77
C MET A 54 25.67 4.28 -7.89
N ALA A 55 25.53 3.65 -9.06
CA ALA A 55 26.35 3.94 -10.23
C ALA A 55 26.13 5.36 -10.78
N ALA A 56 24.89 5.86 -10.75
CA ALA A 56 24.55 7.20 -11.23
C ALA A 56 24.77 8.32 -10.17
N ARG A 57 25.07 7.97 -8.92
CA ARG A 57 25.18 8.91 -7.79
C ARG A 57 26.27 9.96 -8.01
N THR A 58 27.38 9.61 -8.63
CA THR A 58 28.53 10.51 -8.86
C THR A 58 28.38 11.39 -10.09
N THR A 59 27.55 10.98 -11.06
CA THR A 59 27.35 11.72 -12.32
C THR A 59 26.22 12.73 -12.24
N LYS A 60 25.28 12.55 -11.32
CA LYS A 60 24.14 13.45 -11.11
C LYS A 60 24.55 14.68 -10.30
N GLN A 61 24.16 15.86 -10.77
CA GLN A 61 24.23 17.07 -9.95
C GLN A 61 23.15 17.05 -8.87
N ARG A 62 23.52 17.39 -7.64
CA ARG A 62 22.60 17.40 -6.51
C ARG A 62 21.72 18.65 -6.51
N ASP A 63 20.41 18.45 -6.47
CA ASP A 63 19.45 19.54 -6.28
C ASP A 63 19.23 19.83 -4.79
N TRP A 64 20.05 20.72 -4.24
CA TRP A 64 19.97 21.13 -2.85
C TRP A 64 18.64 21.82 -2.51
N LYS A 65 18.08 22.61 -3.44
CA LYS A 65 16.82 23.33 -3.19
C LYS A 65 15.68 22.33 -3.01
N HIS A 66 15.62 21.31 -3.88
CA HIS A 66 14.64 20.24 -3.75
C HIS A 66 14.84 19.45 -2.45
N CYS A 67 16.09 19.11 -2.07
CA CYS A 67 16.37 18.37 -0.84
C CYS A 67 15.91 19.14 0.40
N VAL A 68 16.24 20.43 0.49
CA VAL A 68 15.85 21.30 1.62
C VAL A 68 14.33 21.48 1.67
N PHE A 69 13.68 21.74 0.53
CA PHE A 69 12.21 21.84 0.47
C PHE A 69 11.53 20.54 0.90
N PHE A 70 12.04 19.39 0.44
CA PHE A 70 11.53 18.09 0.84
C PHE A 70 11.70 17.85 2.35
N ALA A 71 12.88 18.14 2.91
CA ALA A 71 13.15 18.03 4.34
C ALA A 71 12.20 18.91 5.17
N MET A 72 12.03 20.18 4.79
CA MET A 72 11.10 21.11 5.45
C MET A 72 9.66 20.60 5.39
N ARG A 73 9.23 20.06 4.24
CA ARG A 73 7.90 19.46 4.10
C ARG A 73 7.71 18.28 5.06
N ILE A 74 8.70 17.39 5.18
CA ILE A 74 8.61 16.26 6.12
C ILE A 74 8.59 16.76 7.57
N ALA A 75 9.41 17.74 7.93
CA ALA A 75 9.41 18.35 9.25
C ALA A 75 8.06 19.00 9.59
N LEU A 76 7.45 19.72 8.64
CA LEU A 76 6.10 20.29 8.80
C LEU A 76 5.07 19.19 9.11
N TRP A 77 5.03 18.13 8.30
CA TRP A 77 4.07 17.03 8.51
C TRP A 77 4.32 16.28 9.81
N TRP A 78 5.59 16.14 10.23
CA TRP A 78 5.94 15.63 11.55
C TRP A 78 5.31 16.50 12.64
N THR A 79 5.54 17.81 12.63
CA THR A 79 4.97 18.72 13.63
C THR A 79 3.45 18.67 13.65
N VAL A 80 2.80 18.65 12.47
CA VAL A 80 1.34 18.49 12.37
C VAL A 80 0.89 17.19 13.03
N MET A 81 1.59 16.07 12.80
CA MET A 81 1.26 14.79 13.42
C MET A 81 1.39 14.85 14.94
N GLU A 82 2.49 15.39 15.49
CA GLU A 82 2.71 15.51 16.94
C GLU A 82 1.64 16.38 17.61
N VAL A 83 1.35 17.55 17.02
CA VAL A 83 0.27 18.43 17.50
C VAL A 83 -1.07 17.71 17.47
N ALA A 84 -1.37 17.02 16.37
CA ALA A 84 -2.63 16.33 16.23
C ALA A 84 -2.75 15.13 17.19
N LEU A 85 -1.68 14.39 17.47
CA LEU A 85 -1.66 13.34 18.51
C LEU A 85 -1.81 13.90 19.93
N HIS A 86 -1.36 15.13 20.18
CA HIS A 86 -1.55 15.79 21.47
C HIS A 86 -3.01 16.16 21.74
N PHE A 87 -3.76 16.57 20.71
CA PHE A 87 -5.13 17.06 20.86
C PHE A 87 -6.23 16.04 20.46
N LEU A 88 -5.91 15.07 19.59
CA LEU A 88 -6.90 14.14 19.02
C LEU A 88 -6.69 12.74 19.58
N TYR A 89 -7.51 12.38 20.56
CA TYR A 89 -7.50 11.07 21.23
C TYR A 89 -8.31 10.00 20.49
N TYR A 90 -8.35 10.03 19.15
CA TYR A 90 -9.22 9.16 18.35
C TYR A 90 -8.98 7.67 18.62
N GLU A 91 -7.73 7.26 18.82
CA GLU A 91 -7.37 5.87 19.09
C GLU A 91 -7.79 5.43 20.50
N ALA A 92 -7.62 6.29 21.51
CA ALA A 92 -8.06 6.00 22.87
C ALA A 92 -9.59 5.88 22.97
N ILE A 93 -10.31 6.74 22.24
CA ILE A 93 -11.77 6.69 22.14
C ILE A 93 -12.21 5.37 21.49
N LEU A 94 -11.61 5.00 20.35
CA LEU A 94 -11.96 3.76 19.64
C LEU A 94 -11.62 2.50 20.44
N ARG A 95 -10.50 2.49 21.20
CA ARG A 95 -10.11 1.37 22.05
C ARG A 95 -11.01 1.19 23.27
N ASN A 96 -11.68 2.25 23.73
CA ASN A 96 -12.72 2.13 24.75
C ASN A 96 -14.06 1.75 24.09
N ILE A 97 -14.23 0.47 23.80
CA ILE A 97 -15.40 -0.06 23.07
C ILE A 97 -16.73 0.31 23.76
N GLY A 98 -16.76 0.31 25.09
CA GLY A 98 -17.95 0.68 25.87
C GLY A 98 -18.39 2.12 25.56
N TYR A 99 -17.45 3.06 25.56
CA TYR A 99 -17.71 4.46 25.20
C TYR A 99 -17.94 4.63 23.69
N ALA A 100 -17.12 4.03 22.84
CA ALA A 100 -17.28 4.13 21.39
C ALA A 100 -18.66 3.65 20.92
N ASN A 101 -19.24 2.65 21.58
CA ASN A 101 -20.58 2.16 21.29
C ASN A 101 -21.71 3.12 21.68
N THR A 102 -21.48 4.10 22.56
CA THR A 102 -22.50 5.13 22.88
C THR A 102 -22.50 6.27 21.87
N LEU A 103 -21.44 6.40 21.07
CA LEU A 103 -21.32 7.49 20.11
C LEU A 103 -22.38 7.38 18.99
N PRO A 104 -22.91 8.53 18.53
CA PRO A 104 -23.64 8.61 17.27
C PRO A 104 -22.84 8.03 16.10
N LYS A 105 -23.54 7.46 15.12
CA LYS A 105 -22.93 6.77 13.98
C LYS A 105 -22.01 7.69 13.17
N ASP A 106 -22.40 8.95 12.96
CA ASP A 106 -21.61 9.96 12.26
C ASP A 106 -20.28 10.28 12.98
N GLN A 107 -20.31 10.37 14.31
CA GLN A 107 -19.11 10.59 15.12
C GLN A 107 -18.19 9.36 15.09
N LEU A 108 -18.75 8.17 15.26
CA LEU A 108 -18.02 6.91 15.16
C LEU A 108 -17.36 6.76 13.78
N PHE A 109 -18.10 7.04 12.71
CA PHE A 109 -17.56 7.04 11.35
C PHE A 109 -16.42 8.04 11.17
N SER A 110 -16.57 9.26 11.69
CA SER A 110 -15.53 10.29 11.64
C SER A 110 -14.24 9.85 12.33
N LEU A 111 -14.33 9.11 13.44
CA LEU A 111 -13.16 8.51 14.10
C LEU A 111 -12.47 7.46 13.22
N SER A 112 -13.23 6.63 12.48
CA SER A 112 -12.64 5.66 11.54
C SER A 112 -11.92 6.31 10.36
N LEU A 113 -12.45 7.42 9.85
CA LEU A 113 -11.75 8.18 8.82
C LEU A 113 -10.48 8.82 9.38
N THR A 114 -10.56 9.33 10.62
CA THR A 114 -9.42 9.95 11.31
C THR A 114 -8.27 8.97 11.49
N ILE A 115 -8.52 7.75 11.99
CA ILE A 115 -7.45 6.74 12.14
C ILE A 115 -6.81 6.40 10.79
N GLY A 116 -7.58 6.33 9.70
CA GLY A 116 -7.04 6.13 8.35
C GLY A 116 -6.15 7.29 7.90
N ILE A 117 -6.61 8.53 8.06
CA ILE A 117 -5.85 9.74 7.68
C ILE A 117 -4.54 9.84 8.48
N PHE A 118 -4.59 9.55 9.78
CA PHE A 118 -3.40 9.51 10.62
C PHE A 118 -2.46 8.38 10.26
N PHE A 119 -2.97 7.20 9.91
CA PHE A 119 -2.16 6.12 9.37
C PHE A 119 -1.42 6.57 8.11
N HIS A 120 -2.10 7.24 7.18
CA HIS A 120 -1.44 7.81 6.00
C HIS A 120 -0.37 8.84 6.37
N LEU A 121 -0.67 9.80 7.25
CA LEU A 121 0.29 10.84 7.68
C LEU A 121 1.53 10.22 8.35
N LYS A 122 1.34 9.22 9.20
CA LYS A 122 2.41 8.45 9.83
C LYS A 122 3.33 7.85 8.76
N TYR A 123 2.79 7.29 7.69
CA TYR A 123 3.59 6.71 6.61
C TYR A 123 4.25 7.75 5.69
N VAL A 124 3.65 8.95 5.54
CA VAL A 124 4.33 10.08 4.90
C VAL A 124 5.64 10.40 5.63
N ILE A 125 5.65 10.32 6.96
CA ILE A 125 6.83 10.58 7.79
C ILE A 125 7.78 9.38 7.81
N ILE A 126 7.28 8.17 8.05
CA ILE A 126 8.09 6.93 8.11
C ILE A 126 8.84 6.70 6.80
N PHE A 127 8.24 6.99 5.65
CA PHE A 127 8.93 6.91 4.35
C PHE A 127 9.71 8.21 4.03
N GLY A 128 9.18 9.36 4.40
CA GLY A 128 9.75 10.66 4.08
C GLY A 128 11.07 10.96 4.79
N LEU A 129 11.20 10.58 6.06
CA LEU A 129 12.42 10.86 6.82
C LEU A 129 13.65 10.14 6.21
N PRO A 130 13.64 8.82 5.98
CA PRO A 130 14.77 8.16 5.34
C PRO A 130 14.95 8.58 3.88
N ALA A 131 13.86 8.90 3.16
CA ALA A 131 13.94 9.45 1.81
C ALA A 131 14.67 10.80 1.75
N THR A 132 14.58 11.61 2.81
CA THR A 132 15.31 12.88 2.92
C THR A 132 16.82 12.61 2.92
N PHE A 133 17.29 11.67 3.74
CA PHE A 133 18.70 11.30 3.78
C PHE A 133 19.17 10.65 2.49
N ALA A 134 18.34 9.82 1.85
CA ALA A 134 18.67 9.22 0.55
C ALA A 134 18.84 10.31 -0.54
N LYS A 135 17.95 11.31 -0.57
CA LYS A 135 18.06 12.46 -1.49
C LYS A 135 19.31 13.30 -1.21
N LEU A 136 19.63 13.54 0.07
CA LEU A 136 20.90 14.17 0.46
C LEU A 136 22.10 13.37 0.01
N ASP A 137 21.98 12.05 -0.09
CA ASP A 137 23.01 11.18 -0.63
C ASP A 137 23.04 11.09 -2.17
N ASN A 138 22.19 11.87 -2.84
CA ASN A 138 21.99 11.86 -4.30
C ASN A 138 21.39 10.55 -4.85
N MET A 139 20.66 9.82 -4.00
CA MET A 139 19.88 8.65 -4.37
C MET A 139 18.43 9.03 -4.71
N GLU A 140 17.69 8.10 -5.33
CA GLU A 140 16.34 8.32 -5.83
C GLU A 140 15.35 7.35 -5.16
N PRO A 141 14.95 7.61 -3.90
CA PRO A 141 13.93 6.80 -3.24
C PRO A 141 12.62 6.85 -4.01
N GLN A 142 11.82 5.79 -3.88
CA GLN A 142 10.47 5.77 -4.42
C GLN A 142 9.61 6.92 -3.82
N PRO A 143 8.63 7.44 -4.57
CA PRO A 143 7.69 8.42 -4.01
C PRO A 143 6.96 7.87 -2.78
N GLY A 144 6.63 8.77 -1.85
CA GLY A 144 5.83 8.45 -0.67
C GLY A 144 4.40 7.98 -1.01
N PRO A 145 3.59 7.68 0.03
CA PRO A 145 2.30 7.04 -0.16
C PRO A 145 1.33 7.97 -0.90
N ILE A 146 0.49 7.41 -1.77
CA ILE A 146 -0.65 8.15 -2.31
C ILE A 146 -1.61 8.58 -1.20
N CYS A 147 -2.20 9.77 -1.32
CA CYS A 147 -3.25 10.24 -0.43
C CYS A 147 -4.46 9.29 -0.50
N ILE A 148 -4.73 8.59 0.61
CA ILE A 148 -5.79 7.58 0.69
C ILE A 148 -7.17 8.20 0.46
N SER A 149 -7.39 9.46 0.84
CA SER A 149 -8.64 10.18 0.64
C SER A 149 -8.94 10.52 -0.82
N ARG A 150 -7.95 10.36 -1.73
CA ARG A 150 -8.11 10.61 -3.17
C ARG A 150 -8.35 9.32 -3.98
N VAL A 151 -8.31 8.15 -3.34
CA VAL A 151 -8.30 6.87 -4.06
C VAL A 151 -9.54 6.05 -3.74
N MET A 152 -10.30 5.72 -4.79
CA MET A 152 -11.47 4.85 -4.71
C MET A 152 -11.18 3.39 -5.15
N LEU A 153 -10.01 3.15 -5.74
CA LEU A 153 -9.58 1.84 -6.22
C LEU A 153 -8.51 1.25 -5.32
N PHE A 154 -8.80 0.13 -4.68
CA PHE A 154 -7.86 -0.61 -3.84
C PHE A 154 -6.69 -1.16 -4.65
N SER A 155 -6.89 -1.53 -5.92
CA SER A 155 -5.75 -1.90 -6.79
C SER A 155 -4.76 -0.74 -7.05
N LYS A 156 -5.18 0.51 -6.81
CA LYS A 156 -4.30 1.69 -6.84
C LYS A 156 -3.64 1.93 -5.48
N VAL A 157 -4.38 1.77 -4.38
CA VAL A 157 -3.82 1.84 -3.01
C VAL A 157 -2.64 0.87 -2.88
N TRP A 158 -2.83 -0.41 -3.21
CA TRP A 158 -1.77 -1.44 -3.13
C TRP A 158 -0.54 -1.14 -4.00
N ARG A 159 -0.70 -0.34 -5.06
CA ARG A 159 0.37 -0.02 -6.01
C ARG A 159 1.15 1.23 -5.63
N GLU A 160 0.48 2.18 -4.99
CA GLU A 160 1.00 3.54 -4.80
C GLU A 160 1.15 3.94 -3.33
N PHE A 161 0.65 3.15 -2.38
CA PHE A 161 0.87 3.41 -0.95
C PHE A 161 2.29 3.03 -0.53
N ASP A 162 2.68 1.78 -0.73
CA ASP A 162 4.08 1.33 -0.60
C ASP A 162 4.58 0.80 -1.95
N ARG A 163 5.21 1.70 -2.69
CA ARG A 163 5.73 1.40 -4.04
C ARG A 163 6.87 0.41 -4.01
N GLY A 164 7.69 0.43 -2.95
CA GLY A 164 8.82 -0.48 -2.79
C GLY A 164 8.35 -1.92 -2.58
N LEU A 165 7.41 -2.09 -1.64
CA LEU A 165 6.75 -3.36 -1.39
C LEU A 165 5.99 -3.87 -2.62
N TYR A 166 5.29 -2.98 -3.33
CA TYR A 166 4.61 -3.34 -4.57
C TYR A 166 5.58 -3.86 -5.64
N GLN A 167 6.72 -3.20 -5.85
CA GLN A 167 7.73 -3.68 -6.81
C GLN A 167 8.31 -5.03 -6.40
N PHE A 168 8.54 -5.24 -5.09
CA PHE A 168 8.96 -6.54 -4.57
C PHE A 168 7.96 -7.64 -4.91
N PHE A 169 6.66 -7.44 -4.62
CA PHE A 169 5.62 -8.41 -4.97
C PHE A 169 5.52 -8.63 -6.47
N LYS A 170 5.53 -7.54 -7.24
CA LYS A 170 5.43 -7.61 -8.70
C LYS A 170 6.56 -8.46 -9.28
N ASN A 171 7.81 -8.16 -8.95
CA ASN A 171 8.97 -8.71 -9.62
C ASN A 171 9.36 -10.10 -9.10
N TYR A 172 9.12 -10.40 -7.81
CA TYR A 172 9.58 -11.66 -7.22
C TYR A 172 8.48 -12.67 -6.91
N ILE A 173 7.20 -12.27 -6.96
CA ILE A 173 6.08 -13.17 -6.68
C ILE A 173 5.13 -13.21 -7.87
N PHE A 174 4.50 -12.08 -8.19
CA PHE A 174 3.38 -12.04 -9.12
C PHE A 174 3.78 -12.34 -10.57
N VAL A 175 4.76 -11.62 -11.13
CA VAL A 175 5.21 -11.81 -12.52
C VAL A 175 5.80 -13.21 -12.74
N PRO A 176 6.70 -13.74 -11.89
CA PRO A 176 7.20 -15.11 -12.03
C PRO A 176 6.09 -16.17 -12.00
N ILE A 177 5.06 -16.00 -11.17
CA ILE A 177 3.90 -16.91 -11.14
C ILE A 177 3.06 -16.77 -12.42
N CYS A 178 2.97 -15.58 -13.02
CA CYS A 178 2.15 -15.34 -14.21
C CYS A 178 2.82 -15.77 -15.53
N GLU A 179 4.15 -15.67 -15.63
CA GLU A 179 4.89 -15.97 -16.86
C GLU A 179 4.93 -17.46 -17.21
N PRO A 180 4.82 -17.85 -18.50
CA PRO A 180 4.81 -16.97 -19.68
C PRO A 180 3.40 -16.58 -20.16
N THR A 181 2.33 -17.23 -19.69
CA THR A 181 1.01 -17.14 -20.32
C THR A 181 0.11 -16.03 -19.79
N PHE A 182 0.34 -15.55 -18.57
CA PHE A 182 -0.51 -14.55 -17.89
C PHE A 182 -2.01 -14.89 -17.91
N SER A 183 -2.34 -16.19 -17.89
CA SER A 183 -3.73 -16.66 -17.87
C SER A 183 -4.45 -16.22 -16.59
N MET A 184 -5.77 -16.17 -16.62
CA MET A 184 -6.58 -15.71 -15.48
C MET A 184 -6.29 -16.53 -14.21
N GLY A 185 -6.20 -17.86 -14.33
CA GLY A 185 -5.85 -18.74 -13.20
C GLY A 185 -4.50 -18.39 -12.58
N ARG A 186 -3.47 -18.14 -13.40
CA ARG A 186 -2.14 -17.76 -12.90
C ARG A 186 -2.14 -16.39 -12.22
N LYS A 187 -2.91 -15.43 -12.75
CA LYS A 187 -3.09 -14.11 -12.12
C LYS A 187 -3.77 -14.24 -10.75
N VAL A 188 -4.84 -15.03 -10.65
CA VAL A 188 -5.52 -15.29 -9.38
C VAL A 188 -4.56 -15.96 -8.39
N THR A 189 -3.83 -17.00 -8.79
CA THR A 189 -2.81 -17.63 -7.95
C THR A 189 -1.74 -16.62 -7.50
N GLY A 190 -1.22 -15.80 -8.41
CA GLY A 190 -0.23 -14.78 -8.09
C GLY A 190 -0.74 -13.75 -7.07
N VAL A 191 -2.00 -13.32 -7.20
CA VAL A 191 -2.67 -12.47 -6.20
C VAL A 191 -2.75 -13.19 -4.86
N MET A 192 -3.28 -14.41 -4.82
CA MET A 192 -3.45 -15.16 -3.57
C MET A 192 -2.11 -15.38 -2.86
N VAL A 193 -1.06 -15.78 -3.57
CA VAL A 193 0.28 -15.96 -2.99
C VAL A 193 0.84 -14.64 -2.46
N SER A 194 0.65 -13.52 -3.18
CA SER A 194 1.09 -12.20 -2.74
C SER A 194 0.40 -11.78 -1.44
N TYR A 195 -0.92 -11.97 -1.34
CA TYR A 195 -1.67 -11.65 -0.11
C TYR A 195 -1.37 -12.61 1.04
N SER A 196 -1.12 -13.90 0.76
CA SER A 196 -0.66 -14.86 1.77
C SER A 196 0.69 -14.45 2.36
N PHE A 197 1.60 -13.93 1.54
CA PHE A 197 2.87 -13.37 2.04
C PHE A 197 2.62 -12.18 2.97
N VAL A 198 1.72 -11.25 2.60
CA VAL A 198 1.35 -10.12 3.46
C VAL A 198 0.76 -10.62 4.78
N LEU A 199 -0.15 -11.59 4.75
CA LEU A 199 -0.73 -12.17 5.97
C LEU A 199 0.33 -12.83 6.87
N LEU A 200 1.26 -13.58 6.28
CA LEU A 200 2.38 -14.17 7.01
C LEU A 200 3.26 -13.11 7.66
N TRP A 201 3.52 -12.01 6.95
CA TRP A 201 4.31 -10.88 7.45
C TRP A 201 3.65 -10.15 8.62
N HIS A 202 2.35 -9.90 8.53
CA HIS A 202 1.59 -9.21 9.58
C HIS A 202 1.16 -10.13 10.73
N GLY A 203 1.19 -11.45 10.52
CA GLY A 203 0.75 -12.47 11.47
C GLY A 203 -0.73 -12.84 11.34
N PHE A 204 -1.04 -14.08 11.72
CA PHE A 204 -2.38 -14.69 11.61
C PHE A 204 -3.32 -14.27 12.74
N TYR A 205 -3.48 -12.97 12.93
CA TYR A 205 -4.49 -12.43 13.84
C TYR A 205 -5.83 -12.26 13.12
N HIS A 206 -6.94 -12.40 13.84
CA HIS A 206 -8.29 -12.29 13.27
C HIS A 206 -8.48 -11.01 12.43
N HIS A 207 -8.08 -9.85 12.96
CA HIS A 207 -8.20 -8.58 12.25
C HIS A 207 -7.37 -8.52 10.95
N ASN A 208 -6.17 -9.12 10.92
CA ASN A 208 -5.35 -9.20 9.71
C ASN A 208 -5.96 -10.15 8.67
N ILE A 209 -6.54 -11.27 9.11
CA ILE A 209 -7.24 -12.20 8.21
C ILE A 209 -8.43 -11.50 7.56
N VAL A 210 -9.27 -10.83 8.35
CA VAL A 210 -10.41 -10.06 7.85
C VAL A 210 -9.95 -8.96 6.89
N TRP A 211 -8.92 -8.20 7.25
CA TRP A 211 -8.33 -7.17 6.39
C TRP A 211 -7.91 -7.72 5.02
N ILE A 212 -7.15 -8.82 5.00
CA ILE A 212 -6.66 -9.44 3.77
C ILE A 212 -7.82 -9.99 2.93
N VAL A 213 -8.76 -10.71 3.53
CA VAL A 213 -9.92 -11.27 2.82
C VAL A 213 -10.75 -10.17 2.17
N LEU A 214 -11.07 -9.09 2.90
CA LEU A 214 -11.84 -7.97 2.34
C LEU A 214 -11.08 -7.24 1.22
N ASN A 215 -9.75 -7.12 1.30
CA ASN A 215 -8.93 -6.59 0.21
C ASN A 215 -8.94 -7.49 -1.03
N ILE A 216 -8.87 -8.82 -0.84
CA ILE A 216 -8.96 -9.78 -1.95
C ILE A 216 -10.32 -9.64 -2.63
N ILE A 217 -11.42 -9.57 -1.86
CA ILE A 217 -12.77 -9.37 -2.41
C ILE A 217 -12.83 -8.06 -3.20
N ALA A 218 -12.37 -6.95 -2.64
CA ALA A 218 -12.35 -5.65 -3.33
C ALA A 218 -11.55 -5.72 -4.64
N LEU A 219 -10.39 -6.39 -4.63
CA LEU A 219 -9.57 -6.55 -5.83
C LEU A 219 -10.23 -7.45 -6.88
N LEU A 220 -10.87 -8.55 -6.47
CA LEU A 220 -11.61 -9.44 -7.39
C LEU A 220 -12.81 -8.74 -8.03
N LEU A 221 -13.50 -7.87 -7.30
CA LEU A 221 -14.56 -7.02 -7.86
C LEU A 221 -13.99 -6.08 -8.92
N GLU A 222 -12.88 -5.39 -8.63
CA GLU A 222 -12.21 -4.53 -9.61
C GLU A 222 -11.70 -5.30 -10.83
N MET A 223 -11.17 -6.51 -10.65
CA MET A 223 -10.69 -7.36 -11.74
C MET A 223 -11.86 -7.86 -12.60
N SER A 224 -12.97 -8.29 -11.99
CA SER A 224 -14.17 -8.70 -12.70
C SER A 224 -14.75 -7.57 -13.54
N ALA A 225 -14.81 -6.35 -12.99
CA ALA A 225 -15.25 -5.17 -13.73
C ALA A 225 -14.34 -4.86 -14.94
N LYS A 226 -13.02 -4.97 -14.78
CA LYS A 226 -12.05 -4.79 -15.88
C LYS A 226 -12.20 -5.88 -16.95
N SER A 227 -12.38 -7.14 -16.54
CA SER A 227 -12.62 -8.25 -17.46
C SER A 227 -13.90 -8.04 -18.26
N LEU A 228 -14.98 -7.55 -17.62
CA LEU A 228 -16.23 -7.22 -18.29
C LEU A 228 -16.02 -6.15 -19.37
N TYR A 229 -15.24 -5.11 -19.07
CA TYR A 229 -14.90 -4.05 -20.01
C TYR A 229 -13.98 -4.50 -21.16
N ALA A 230 -13.15 -5.54 -20.92
CA ALA A 230 -12.28 -6.10 -21.95
C ALA A 230 -13.04 -6.96 -22.97
N MET A 231 -14.28 -7.37 -22.68
CA MET A 231 -15.10 -8.12 -23.64
C MET A 231 -15.55 -7.21 -24.79
N GLU A 232 -15.21 -7.61 -26.02
CA GLU A 232 -15.50 -6.82 -27.22
C GLU A 232 -17.01 -6.56 -27.41
N SER A 233 -17.85 -7.57 -27.15
CA SER A 233 -19.30 -7.42 -27.21
C SER A 233 -19.83 -6.34 -26.26
N PHE A 234 -19.36 -6.34 -25.00
CA PHE A 234 -19.75 -5.33 -24.01
C PHE A 234 -19.25 -3.94 -24.40
N ARG A 235 -17.99 -3.84 -24.83
CA ARG A 235 -17.40 -2.57 -25.29
C ARG A 235 -18.18 -1.97 -26.46
N ASN A 236 -18.48 -2.78 -27.48
CA ASN A 236 -19.19 -2.35 -28.68
C ASN A 236 -20.64 -1.96 -28.36
N TRP A 237 -21.34 -2.74 -27.52
CA TRP A 237 -22.68 -2.39 -27.05
C TRP A 237 -22.68 -1.06 -26.28
N ARG A 238 -21.73 -0.89 -25.34
CA ARG A 238 -21.60 0.31 -24.54
C ARG A 238 -21.35 1.53 -25.43
N GLU A 239 -20.39 1.48 -26.35
CA GLU A 239 -20.06 2.61 -27.24
C GLU A 239 -21.24 3.06 -28.10
N ARG A 240 -22.11 2.12 -28.50
CA ARG A 240 -23.31 2.41 -29.28
C ARG A 240 -24.45 2.98 -28.45
N THR A 241 -24.52 2.67 -27.15
CA THR A 241 -25.69 2.94 -26.30
C THR A 241 -25.47 4.07 -25.31
N ILE A 242 -24.26 4.22 -24.76
CA ILE A 242 -23.95 5.12 -23.64
C ILE A 242 -22.66 5.89 -23.93
N SER A 243 -22.71 7.22 -23.85
CA SER A 243 -21.51 8.06 -23.96
C SER A 243 -20.54 7.81 -22.80
N ASP A 244 -19.24 8.04 -23.02
CA ASP A 244 -18.22 7.85 -21.98
C ASP A 244 -18.49 8.66 -20.70
N VAL A 245 -19.05 9.86 -20.84
CA VAL A 245 -19.40 10.72 -19.69
C VAL A 245 -20.51 10.08 -18.87
N ASN A 246 -21.58 9.62 -19.51
CA ASN A 246 -22.70 8.98 -18.82
C ASN A 246 -22.30 7.63 -18.22
N PHE A 247 -21.44 6.88 -18.91
CA PHE A 247 -20.91 5.63 -18.39
C PHE A 247 -20.08 5.85 -17.12
N ARG A 248 -19.24 6.90 -17.07
CA ARG A 248 -18.51 7.28 -15.83
C ARG A 248 -19.44 7.67 -14.69
N ARG A 249 -20.56 8.34 -14.98
CA ARG A 249 -21.59 8.70 -13.97
C ARG A 249 -22.26 7.45 -13.40
N ILE A 250 -22.50 6.41 -14.21
CA ILE A 250 -23.00 5.10 -13.74
C ILE A 250 -21.93 4.36 -12.94
N LEU A 251 -20.67 4.41 -13.39
CA LEU A 251 -19.58 3.70 -12.74
C LEU A 251 -19.17 4.34 -11.39
N ALA A 252 -19.34 5.64 -11.22
CA ALA A 252 -19.01 6.35 -9.99
C ALA A 252 -19.68 5.75 -8.72
N PRO A 253 -21.01 5.56 -8.65
CA PRO A 253 -21.64 4.92 -7.50
C PRO A 253 -21.27 3.44 -7.37
N LEU A 254 -20.98 2.73 -8.47
CA LEU A 254 -20.53 1.33 -8.39
C LEU A 254 -19.18 1.17 -7.69
N HIS A 255 -18.32 2.20 -7.71
CA HIS A 255 -17.07 2.19 -6.94
C HIS A 255 -17.28 2.27 -5.42
N ILE A 256 -18.48 2.62 -4.95
CA ILE A 256 -18.79 2.61 -3.51
C ILE A 256 -18.66 1.19 -2.95
N VAL A 257 -19.00 0.16 -3.73
CA VAL A 257 -18.94 -1.23 -3.28
C VAL A 257 -17.50 -1.66 -2.93
N PRO A 258 -16.51 -1.65 -3.85
CA PRO A 258 -15.13 -1.99 -3.49
C PRO A 258 -14.53 -1.01 -2.48
N PHE A 259 -14.94 0.26 -2.50
CA PHE A 259 -14.53 1.24 -1.50
C PHE A 259 -15.01 0.85 -0.09
N ALA A 260 -16.26 0.43 0.07
CA ALA A 260 -16.81 0.00 1.35
C ALA A 260 -16.07 -1.22 1.90
N PHE A 261 -15.84 -2.24 1.07
CA PHE A 261 -15.04 -3.42 1.46
C PHE A 261 -13.68 -3.02 2.01
N GLY A 262 -12.99 -2.14 1.30
CA GLY A 262 -11.67 -1.72 1.72
C GLY A 262 -11.65 -0.71 2.87
N LEU A 263 -12.73 0.06 3.08
CA LEU A 263 -12.91 0.88 4.27
C LEU A 263 -13.05 0.00 5.52
N TYR A 264 -14.00 -0.96 5.51
CA TYR A 264 -14.15 -1.92 6.61
C TYR A 264 -12.88 -2.72 6.85
N SER A 265 -12.21 -3.14 5.76
CA SER A 265 -10.93 -3.80 5.80
C SER A 265 -9.90 -3.00 6.61
N ASN A 266 -9.74 -1.71 6.32
CA ASN A 266 -8.81 -0.85 7.03
C ASN A 266 -9.23 -0.56 8.48
N ILE A 267 -10.54 -0.52 8.78
CA ILE A 267 -11.02 -0.40 10.16
C ILE A 267 -10.58 -1.59 11.00
N TYR A 268 -10.72 -2.82 10.47
CA TYR A 268 -10.21 -4.01 11.15
C TYR A 268 -8.70 -3.96 11.31
N PHE A 269 -7.96 -3.65 10.24
CA PHE A 269 -6.50 -3.61 10.27
C PHE A 269 -5.95 -2.61 11.29
N LEU A 270 -6.52 -1.40 11.32
CA LEU A 270 -6.00 -0.30 12.14
C LEU A 270 -6.60 -0.27 13.55
N GLY A 271 -7.90 -0.56 13.67
CA GLY A 271 -8.62 -0.54 14.94
C GLY A 271 -8.64 -1.87 15.70
N GLY A 272 -8.28 -2.97 15.05
CA GLY A 272 -8.35 -4.31 15.62
C GLY A 272 -9.73 -4.93 15.56
N SER A 273 -9.85 -6.16 16.08
CA SER A 273 -11.06 -6.99 15.94
C SER A 273 -12.28 -6.39 16.63
N GLU A 274 -12.10 -5.80 17.82
CA GLU A 274 -13.20 -5.26 18.60
C GLU A 274 -13.80 -4.00 17.95
N VAL A 275 -12.92 -3.09 17.50
CA VAL A 275 -13.35 -1.89 16.77
C VAL A 275 -14.01 -2.29 15.46
N GLY A 276 -13.38 -3.17 14.67
CA GLY A 276 -13.99 -3.69 13.43
C GLY A 276 -15.38 -4.30 13.66
N GLY A 277 -15.52 -5.13 14.70
CA GLY A 277 -16.80 -5.73 15.09
C GLY A 277 -17.85 -4.70 15.51
N LEU A 278 -17.46 -3.65 16.25
CA LEU A 278 -18.36 -2.55 16.60
C LEU A 278 -18.92 -1.85 15.36
N PHE A 279 -18.09 -1.61 14.34
CA PHE A 279 -18.55 -1.00 13.09
C PHE A 279 -19.52 -1.92 12.34
N VAL A 280 -19.24 -3.23 12.26
CA VAL A 280 -20.17 -4.19 11.67
C VAL A 280 -21.51 -4.15 12.42
N LYS A 281 -21.50 -4.22 13.75
CA LYS A 281 -22.72 -4.12 14.55
C LYS A 281 -23.50 -2.82 14.26
N LYS A 282 -22.83 -1.68 14.36
CA LYS A 282 -23.46 -0.35 14.25
C LYS A 282 -24.00 -0.04 12.85
N PHE A 283 -23.32 -0.46 11.79
CA PHE A 283 -23.65 -0.05 10.43
C PHE A 283 -24.26 -1.16 9.59
N TRP A 284 -23.93 -2.42 9.87
CA TRP A 284 -24.50 -3.55 9.15
C TRP A 284 -25.67 -4.16 9.92
N GLU A 285 -25.48 -4.57 11.17
CA GLU A 285 -26.52 -5.29 11.90
C GLU A 285 -27.70 -4.38 12.28
N GLU A 286 -27.44 -3.22 12.90
CA GLU A 286 -28.50 -2.29 13.35
C GLU A 286 -29.31 -1.67 12.20
N GLU A 287 -28.75 -1.58 10.98
CA GLU A 287 -29.40 -0.93 9.82
C GLU A 287 -29.94 -1.94 8.80
N THR A 288 -29.30 -3.11 8.63
CA THR A 288 -29.61 -4.08 7.57
C THR A 288 -30.41 -5.27 8.07
N VAL A 289 -30.38 -5.56 9.38
CA VAL A 289 -31.19 -6.60 10.01
C VAL A 289 -32.33 -5.90 10.76
N PRO A 290 -33.49 -5.64 10.13
CA PRO A 290 -34.65 -5.18 10.85
C PRO A 290 -35.25 -6.37 11.61
N ILE A 291 -34.62 -6.79 12.71
CA ILE A 291 -35.37 -7.50 13.75
C ILE A 291 -35.99 -6.41 14.61
N ARG A 292 -37.13 -5.91 14.12
CA ARG A 292 -38.19 -5.35 14.95
C ARG A 292 -39.19 -6.46 15.24
#